data_AF-A0A7J2R3J2-F1
#
_entry.id   AF-A0A7J2R3J2-F1
#
_cell.length_a   1.000
_cell.length_b   1.000
_cell.length_c   1.000
_cell.angle_alpha   90.00
_cell.angle_beta   90.00
_cell.angle_gamma   90.00
#
_symmetry.space_group_name_H-M   'P 1'
#
loop_
_entity.id
_entity.type
_entity.pdbx_description
1 polymer ?
#
loop_
_entity_poly.entity_id
_entity_poly.type
_entity_poly.pdbx_seq_one_letter_code
_entity_poly.pdbx_strand_id
1 'polypeptide(L)'
;MALSKLEKVEKFHRLKNRIANIVLRTIGDKEIIHGEQAVAVRLPQHLQRQTRDIDVFSETPKVDAIEAEQELDEAFGGNFFEVTQAEHPGTHKVRSRINGRTYADFSEKEGKIPSERIQGNNYVTMQFIKKRLRAILRDKEKEFRHQKDRDTLNRIAIHEKRMEQQSIGSSFKQHKKEQLINIISIKKQ
;
A
#
# COMPACT_ATOMS: atom_id res chain seq x y z
N MET A 1 13.66 -25.66 23.07
CA MET A 1 14.93 -25.86 22.34
C MET A 1 15.06 -24.75 21.32
N ALA A 2 16.21 -24.07 21.25
CA ALA A 2 16.44 -23.04 20.24
C ALA A 2 16.65 -23.71 18.87
N LEU A 3 15.99 -23.20 17.82
CA LEU A 3 16.20 -23.67 16.44
C LEU A 3 17.65 -23.43 16.03
N SER A 4 18.24 -24.40 15.34
CA SER A 4 19.51 -24.23 14.64
C SER A 4 19.39 -23.13 13.56
N LYS A 5 20.54 -22.62 13.12
CA LYS A 5 20.58 -21.59 12.07
C LYS A 5 19.89 -22.05 10.77
N LEU A 6 20.09 -23.31 10.38
CA LEU A 6 19.50 -23.86 9.16
C LEU A 6 17.97 -23.99 9.29
N GLU A 7 17.48 -24.55 10.40
CA GLU A 7 16.04 -24.68 10.65
C GLU A 7 15.33 -23.32 10.68
N LYS A 8 15.98 -22.27 11.22
CA LYS A 8 15.46 -20.90 11.13
C LYS A 8 15.33 -20.45 9.66
N VAL A 9 16.39 -20.61 8.85
CA VAL A 9 16.35 -20.19 7.44
C VAL A 9 15.23 -20.91 6.66
N GLU A 10 15.10 -22.22 6.84
CA GLU A 10 14.05 -23.01 6.19
C GLU A 10 12.65 -22.59 6.63
N LYS A 11 12.43 -22.45 7.95
CA LYS A 11 11.15 -21.99 8.50
C LYS A 11 10.79 -20.60 7.98
N PHE A 12 11.77 -19.70 7.94
CA PHE A 12 11.59 -18.37 7.41
C PHE A 12 11.16 -18.39 5.94
N HIS A 13 11.84 -19.17 5.10
CA HIS A 13 11.50 -19.25 3.68
C HIS A 13 10.13 -19.87 3.41
N ARG A 14 9.69 -20.81 4.25
CA ARG A 14 8.34 -21.40 4.20
C ARG A 14 7.25 -20.38 4.56
N LEU A 15 7.51 -19.52 5.54
CA LEU A 15 6.50 -18.62 6.10
C LEU A 15 6.56 -17.19 5.53
N LYS A 16 7.62 -16.79 4.81
CA LYS A 16 7.83 -15.41 4.35
C LYS A 16 6.67 -14.78 3.57
N ASN A 17 5.86 -15.58 2.86
CA ASN A 17 4.72 -15.08 2.10
C ASN A 17 3.54 -14.65 3.01
N ARG A 18 3.57 -15.00 4.29
CA ARG A 18 2.56 -14.62 5.29
C ARG A 18 2.88 -13.29 5.98
N ILE A 19 4.12 -12.78 5.86
CA ILE A 19 4.59 -11.59 6.60
C ILE A 19 3.68 -10.39 6.37
N ALA A 20 3.36 -10.08 5.11
CA ALA A 20 2.51 -8.93 4.80
C ALA A 20 1.14 -9.02 5.47
N ASN A 21 0.49 -10.18 5.44
CA ASN A 21 -0.80 -10.38 6.08
C ASN A 21 -0.73 -10.31 7.61
N ILE A 22 0.40 -10.70 8.20
CA ILE A 22 0.60 -10.61 9.65
C ILE A 22 0.75 -9.15 10.04
N VAL A 23 1.64 -8.40 9.38
CA VAL A 23 1.81 -6.95 9.61
C VAL A 23 0.49 -6.21 9.41
N LEU A 24 -0.27 -6.48 8.35
CA LEU A 24 -1.56 -5.82 8.09
C LEU A 24 -2.61 -6.07 9.20
N ARG A 25 -2.48 -7.11 10.02
CA ARG A 25 -3.41 -7.39 11.14
C ARG A 25 -3.07 -6.60 12.39
N THR A 26 -1.82 -6.18 12.55
CA THR A 26 -1.38 -5.34 13.67
C THR A 26 -1.64 -3.85 13.42
N ILE A 27 -2.12 -3.50 12.22
CA ILE A 27 -2.50 -2.13 11.87
C ILE A 27 -3.94 -1.89 12.34
N GLY A 28 -4.10 -0.97 13.29
CA GLY A 28 -5.38 -0.60 13.85
C GLY A 28 -6.09 0.53 13.09
N ASP A 29 -7.09 1.12 13.76
CA ASP A 29 -7.95 2.15 13.18
C ASP A 29 -7.29 3.55 13.13
N LYS A 30 -6.16 3.77 13.79
CA LYS A 30 -5.47 5.07 13.85
C LYS A 30 -4.30 5.18 12.87
N GLU A 31 -3.77 4.03 12.49
CA GLU A 31 -2.65 3.84 11.59
C GLU A 31 -3.13 4.01 10.14
N ILE A 32 -2.25 4.54 9.28
CA ILE A 32 -2.60 4.84 7.88
C ILE A 32 -1.52 4.30 6.96
N ILE A 33 -1.88 3.33 6.13
CA ILE A 33 -0.98 2.74 5.14
C ILE A 33 -0.72 3.75 4.01
N HIS A 34 0.54 3.91 3.64
CA HIS A 34 0.97 4.78 2.55
C HIS A 34 1.92 4.08 1.57
N GLY A 35 2.60 4.87 0.72
CA GLY A 35 3.60 4.35 -0.20
C GLY A 35 3.01 3.51 -1.34
N GLU A 36 3.75 2.49 -1.76
CA GLU A 36 3.37 1.66 -2.91
C GLU A 36 2.16 0.75 -2.60
N GLN A 37 1.96 0.32 -1.35
CA GLN A 37 0.78 -0.48 -0.97
C GLN A 37 -0.52 0.33 -1.15
N ALA A 38 -0.51 1.60 -0.76
CA ALA A 38 -1.65 2.49 -0.97
C ALA A 38 -1.93 2.77 -2.46
N VAL A 39 -0.91 2.75 -3.31
CA VAL A 39 -1.10 2.79 -4.77
C VAL A 39 -1.69 1.47 -5.25
N ALA A 40 -1.09 0.35 -4.86
CA ALA A 40 -1.43 -0.97 -5.35
C ALA A 40 -2.89 -1.35 -5.07
N VAL A 41 -3.42 -1.04 -3.88
CA VAL A 41 -4.81 -1.35 -3.51
C VAL A 41 -5.85 -0.63 -4.39
N ARG A 42 -5.44 0.43 -5.11
CA ARG A 42 -6.31 1.23 -6.00
C ARG A 42 -6.07 0.99 -7.48
N LEU A 43 -5.01 0.26 -7.85
CA LEU A 43 -4.69 -0.01 -9.24
C LEU A 43 -5.05 -1.46 -9.60
N PRO A 44 -5.43 -1.74 -10.85
CA PRO A 44 -5.58 -3.11 -11.33
C PRO A 44 -4.22 -3.82 -11.35
N GLN A 45 -4.21 -5.14 -11.15
CA GLN A 45 -3.00 -5.95 -10.93
C GLN A 45 -1.87 -5.72 -11.95
N HIS A 46 -2.20 -5.53 -13.24
CA HIS A 46 -1.20 -5.30 -14.29
C HIS A 46 -0.54 -3.91 -14.25
N LEU A 47 -1.05 -2.98 -13.43
CA LEU A 47 -0.43 -1.67 -13.14
C LEU A 47 0.18 -1.60 -11.74
N GLN A 48 0.07 -2.67 -10.94
CA GLN A 48 0.68 -2.72 -9.62
C GLN A 48 2.17 -3.02 -9.74
N ARG A 49 2.98 -2.36 -8.93
CA ARG A 49 4.38 -2.74 -8.74
C ARG A 49 4.43 -3.73 -7.59
N GLN A 50 5.21 -4.79 -7.75
CA GLN A 50 5.46 -5.67 -6.62
C GLN A 50 6.22 -4.91 -5.53
N THR A 51 5.62 -4.84 -4.35
CA THR A 51 6.25 -4.33 -3.14
C THR A 51 5.96 -5.31 -2.01
N ARG A 52 6.94 -5.52 -1.14
CA ARG A 52 6.80 -6.34 0.07
C ARG A 52 6.77 -5.50 1.33
N ASP A 53 7.25 -4.28 1.22
CA ASP A 53 7.39 -3.34 2.31
C ASP A 53 6.04 -2.65 2.50
N ILE A 54 5.65 -2.50 3.75
CA ILE A 54 4.42 -1.83 4.16
C ILE A 54 4.83 -0.55 4.90
N ASP A 55 4.55 0.61 4.31
CA ASP A 55 4.79 1.89 4.95
C ASP A 55 3.52 2.34 5.71
N VAL A 56 3.67 2.70 6.98
CA VAL A 56 2.56 3.02 7.89
C VAL A 56 2.83 4.34 8.60
N PHE A 57 1.86 5.26 8.57
CA PHE A 57 1.86 6.41 9.47
C PHE A 57 1.19 6.03 10.80
N SER A 58 1.85 6.38 11.91
CA SER A 58 1.42 6.07 13.27
C SER A 58 1.66 7.26 14.22
N GLU A 59 0.83 7.37 15.25
CA GLU A 59 1.04 8.29 16.39
C GLU A 59 2.08 7.75 17.37
N THR A 60 2.29 6.43 17.40
CA THR A 60 3.21 5.71 18.29
C THR A 60 4.11 4.75 17.51
N PRO A 61 4.90 5.23 16.52
CA PRO A 61 5.56 4.36 15.53
C PRO A 61 6.48 3.30 16.13
N LYS A 62 7.11 3.58 17.27
CA LYS A 62 7.95 2.60 17.98
C LYS A 62 7.13 1.46 18.58
N VAL A 63 5.99 1.78 19.20
CA VAL A 63 5.13 0.80 19.86
C VAL A 63 4.53 -0.12 18.82
N ASP A 64 3.97 0.44 17.75
CA ASP A 64 3.34 -0.32 16.67
C ASP A 64 4.36 -1.21 15.92
N ALA A 65 5.59 -0.73 15.75
CA ALA A 65 6.66 -1.55 15.18
C ALA A 65 7.03 -2.74 16.08
N ILE A 66 7.04 -2.54 17.40
CA ILE A 66 7.28 -3.63 18.37
C ILE A 66 6.13 -4.62 18.36
N GLU A 67 4.88 -4.17 18.31
CA GLU A 67 3.71 -5.06 18.20
C GLU A 67 3.77 -5.90 16.93
N ALA A 68 4.07 -5.29 15.78
CA ALA A 68 4.24 -5.99 14.52
C ALA A 68 5.40 -7.02 14.56
N GLU A 69 6.51 -6.68 15.22
CA GLU A 69 7.64 -7.59 15.41
C GLU A 69 7.29 -8.79 16.29
N GLN A 70 6.60 -8.56 17.41
CA GLN A 70 6.15 -9.61 18.34
C GLN A 70 5.20 -10.60 17.67
N GLU A 71 4.19 -10.10 16.94
CA GLU A 71 3.25 -10.95 16.22
C GLU A 71 3.96 -11.79 15.13
N LEU A 72 4.95 -11.21 14.45
CA LEU A 72 5.75 -11.94 13.47
C LEU A 72 6.62 -13.01 14.12
N ASP A 73 7.29 -12.71 15.23
CA ASP A 73 8.10 -13.67 15.97
C ASP A 73 7.27 -14.80 16.59
N GLU A 74 6.06 -14.50 17.08
CA GLU A 74 5.11 -15.50 17.54
C GLU A 74 4.68 -16.43 16.39
N ALA A 75 4.27 -15.86 15.25
CA ALA A 75 3.87 -16.63 14.08
C ALA A 75 5.01 -17.50 13.51
N PHE A 76 6.26 -17.04 13.66
CA PHE A 76 7.45 -17.77 13.25
C PHE A 76 8.03 -18.63 14.37
N GLY A 77 7.45 -18.60 15.58
CA GLY A 77 7.83 -19.39 16.75
C GLY A 77 9.29 -19.21 17.14
N GLY A 78 9.77 -17.97 17.24
CA GLY A 78 11.11 -17.64 17.71
C GLY A 78 11.54 -16.23 17.34
N ASN A 79 12.80 -15.90 17.64
CA ASN A 79 13.39 -14.59 17.32
C ASN A 79 13.91 -14.57 15.87
N PHE A 80 13.09 -14.03 14.97
CA PHE A 80 13.30 -13.91 13.52
C PHE A 80 13.35 -12.45 13.05
N PHE A 81 12.73 -11.55 13.80
CA PHE A 81 12.57 -10.16 13.45
C PHE A 81 13.21 -9.25 14.51
N GLU A 82 13.37 -8.00 14.14
CA GLU A 82 13.88 -6.95 15.02
C GLU A 82 13.33 -5.60 14.61
N VAL A 83 13.15 -4.73 15.62
CA VAL A 83 12.85 -3.32 15.40
C VAL A 83 14.15 -2.53 15.41
N THR A 84 14.35 -1.70 14.39
CA THR A 84 15.50 -0.80 14.28
C THR A 84 15.04 0.61 13.96
N GLN A 85 15.74 1.63 14.47
CA GLN A 85 15.47 3.01 14.09
C GLN A 85 15.97 3.26 12.66
N ALA A 86 15.17 3.97 11.85
CA ALA A 86 15.59 4.41 10.53
C ALA A 86 16.57 5.59 10.62
N GLU A 87 17.27 5.89 9.51
CA GLU A 87 18.10 7.10 9.39
C GLU A 87 17.26 8.38 9.55
N HIS A 88 16.01 8.36 9.11
CA HIS A 88 15.08 9.47 9.31
C HIS A 88 14.48 9.39 10.72
N PRO A 89 14.59 10.45 11.54
CA PRO A 89 13.93 10.51 12.84
C PRO A 89 12.43 10.22 12.73
N GLY A 90 11.85 9.62 13.78
CA GLY A 90 10.43 9.29 13.83
C GLY A 90 10.03 8.05 13.02
N THR A 91 10.95 7.34 12.36
CA THR A 91 10.64 6.09 11.64
C THR A 91 11.32 4.87 12.27
N HIS A 92 10.54 3.81 12.49
CA HIS A 92 10.99 2.52 13.03
C HIS A 92 10.71 1.41 12.03
N LYS A 93 11.72 0.56 11.78
CA LYS A 93 11.68 -0.50 10.77
C LYS A 93 11.59 -1.86 11.43
N VAL A 94 10.67 -2.70 10.94
CA VAL A 94 10.61 -4.12 11.26
C VAL A 94 11.42 -4.89 10.22
N ARG A 95 12.53 -5.50 10.66
CA ARG A 95 13.52 -6.16 9.79
C ARG A 95 13.65 -7.62 10.14
N SER A 96 13.96 -8.46 9.15
CA SER A 96 14.30 -9.86 9.40
C SER A 96 15.77 -9.99 9.77
N ARG A 97 16.04 -10.72 10.86
CA ARG A 97 17.38 -11.17 11.26
C ARG A 97 17.97 -12.23 10.33
N ILE A 98 17.17 -12.82 9.45
CA ILE A 98 17.59 -13.90 8.53
C ILE A 98 18.22 -13.33 7.25
N ASN A 99 17.59 -12.32 6.66
CA ASN A 99 18.03 -11.75 5.38
C ASN A 99 18.26 -10.23 5.41
N GLY A 100 18.14 -9.60 6.57
CA GLY A 100 18.37 -8.17 6.77
C GLY A 100 17.34 -7.24 6.13
N ARG A 101 16.30 -7.79 5.47
CA ARG A 101 15.29 -7.01 4.74
C ARG A 101 14.26 -6.41 5.68
N THR A 102 13.84 -5.20 5.35
CA THR A 102 12.68 -4.53 5.94
C THR A 102 11.39 -5.12 5.39
N TYR A 103 10.37 -5.23 6.25
CA TYR A 103 9.02 -5.64 5.85
C TYR A 103 7.96 -4.59 6.20
N ALA A 104 8.23 -3.74 7.19
CA ALA A 104 7.36 -2.65 7.54
C ALA A 104 8.17 -1.46 8.05
N ASP A 105 7.76 -0.25 7.66
CA ASP A 105 8.28 1.01 8.18
C ASP A 105 7.11 1.75 8.85
N PHE A 106 7.23 2.02 10.15
CA PHE A 106 6.29 2.81 10.93
C PHE A 106 6.86 4.20 11.14
N SER A 107 6.27 5.19 10.48
CA SER A 107 6.68 6.59 10.52
C SER A 107 5.72 7.42 11.36
N GLU A 108 6.27 8.38 12.08
CA GLU A 108 5.50 9.38 12.82
C GLU A 108 4.53 10.12 11.89
N LYS A 109 3.30 10.28 12.36
CA LYS A 109 2.21 10.93 11.65
C LYS A 109 2.24 12.44 11.90
N GLU A 110 2.64 13.19 10.89
CA GLU A 110 2.60 14.66 10.93
C GLU A 110 1.20 15.19 10.56
N GLY A 111 0.42 15.55 11.58
CA GLY A 111 -0.88 16.19 11.42
C GLY A 111 -1.97 15.28 10.83
N LYS A 112 -3.01 15.91 10.27
CA LYS A 112 -4.14 15.17 9.70
C LYS A 112 -3.84 14.73 8.28
N ILE A 113 -3.70 13.42 8.08
CA ILE A 113 -3.48 12.80 6.78
C ILE A 113 -4.83 12.32 6.21
N PRO A 114 -5.26 12.78 5.02
CA PRO A 114 -6.47 12.29 4.39
C PRO A 114 -6.37 10.81 4.05
N SER A 115 -7.24 9.99 4.64
CA SER A 115 -7.31 8.55 4.46
C SER A 115 -8.74 8.09 4.13
N GLU A 116 -8.83 6.87 3.59
CA GLU A 116 -10.08 6.15 3.36
C GLU A 116 -9.90 4.68 3.73
N ARG A 117 -10.98 4.04 4.21
CA ARG A 117 -10.95 2.63 4.63
C ARG A 117 -11.17 1.73 3.42
N ILE A 118 -10.21 0.84 3.15
CA ILE A 118 -10.25 -0.15 2.07
C ILE A 118 -9.86 -1.51 2.67
N GLN A 119 -10.67 -2.55 2.46
CA GLN A 119 -10.38 -3.90 2.97
C GLN A 119 -10.03 -3.92 4.48
N GLY A 120 -10.76 -3.15 5.28
CA GLY A 120 -10.59 -3.10 6.74
C GLY A 120 -9.48 -2.19 7.25
N ASN A 121 -8.58 -1.67 6.41
CA ASN A 121 -7.46 -0.81 6.80
C ASN A 121 -7.61 0.61 6.27
N ASN A 122 -7.01 1.59 6.94
CA ASN A 122 -6.94 2.96 6.42
C ASN A 122 -5.77 3.11 5.45
N TYR A 123 -6.04 3.68 4.28
CA TYR A 123 -5.01 4.02 3.30
C TYR A 123 -5.06 5.50 2.98
N VAL A 124 -3.90 6.14 2.76
CA VAL A 124 -3.85 7.52 2.24
C VAL A 124 -4.62 7.64 0.93
N THR A 125 -5.37 8.72 0.75
CA THR A 125 -6.17 8.95 -0.46
C THR A 125 -5.32 9.09 -1.72
N MET A 126 -5.87 8.73 -2.88
CA MET A 126 -5.17 8.89 -4.18
C MET A 126 -4.76 10.34 -4.45
N GLN A 127 -5.59 11.32 -4.05
CA GLN A 127 -5.27 12.73 -4.19
C GLN A 127 -4.04 13.13 -3.37
N PHE A 128 -3.95 12.65 -2.13
CA PHE A 128 -2.80 12.87 -1.27
C PHE A 128 -1.53 12.24 -1.84
N ILE A 129 -1.61 11.02 -2.36
CA ILE A 129 -0.49 10.34 -3.05
C ILE A 129 0.02 11.21 -4.21
N LYS A 130 -0.87 11.61 -5.14
CA LYS A 130 -0.50 12.44 -6.29
C LYS A 130 0.14 13.76 -5.87
N LYS A 131 -0.38 14.41 -4.81
CA LYS A 131 0.18 15.65 -4.26
C LYS A 131 1.61 15.43 -3.76
N ARG A 132 1.86 14.39 -2.97
CA ARG A 132 3.22 14.08 -2.46
C ARG A 132 4.19 13.72 -3.58
N LEU A 133 3.80 12.87 -4.52
CA LEU A 133 4.66 12.51 -5.66
C LEU A 133 5.07 13.74 -6.47
N ARG A 134 4.14 14.65 -6.78
CA ARG A 134 4.45 15.90 -7.48
C ARG A 134 5.35 16.83 -6.67
N ALA A 135 5.19 16.88 -5.34
CA ALA A 135 6.09 17.65 -4.49
C ALA A 135 7.51 17.09 -4.53
N ILE A 136 7.68 15.76 -4.46
CA ILE A 136 8.99 15.10 -4.57
C ILE A 136 9.64 15.37 -5.92
N LEU A 137 8.88 15.34 -7.02
CA LEU A 137 9.40 15.63 -8.37
C LEU A 137 9.87 17.08 -8.56
N ARG A 138 9.45 18.01 -7.70
CA ARG A 138 9.92 19.41 -7.70
C ARG A 138 11.16 19.61 -6.81
N ASP A 139 11.41 18.67 -5.91
CA ASP A 139 12.49 18.71 -4.94
C ASP A 139 13.76 18.10 -5.56
N LYS A 140 14.80 18.93 -5.73
CA LYS A 140 16.08 18.52 -6.33
C LYS A 140 16.87 17.59 -5.40
N GLU A 141 16.71 17.72 -4.08
CA GLU A 141 17.41 16.85 -3.12
C GLU A 141 16.88 15.41 -3.18
N LYS A 142 15.68 15.22 -3.73
CA LYS A 142 15.04 13.91 -3.94
C LYS A 142 15.13 13.40 -5.37
N GLU A 143 16.09 13.88 -6.16
CA GLU A 143 16.28 13.46 -7.57
C GLU A 143 16.42 11.93 -7.72
N PHE A 144 17.08 11.27 -6.76
CA PHE A 144 17.20 9.81 -6.71
C PHE A 144 15.84 9.08 -6.69
N ARG A 145 14.76 9.74 -6.28
CA ARG A 145 13.39 9.20 -6.30
C ARG A 145 12.63 9.50 -7.57
N HIS A 146 13.07 10.46 -8.37
CA HIS A 146 12.24 11.03 -9.45
C HIS A 146 11.79 9.99 -10.46
N GLN A 147 12.67 9.07 -10.85
CA GLN A 147 12.30 8.05 -11.83
C GLN A 147 11.19 7.13 -11.31
N LYS A 148 11.29 6.70 -10.04
CA LYS A 148 10.29 5.88 -9.37
C LYS A 148 8.95 6.62 -9.25
N ASP A 149 8.99 7.87 -8.81
CA ASP A 149 7.78 8.64 -8.54
C ASP A 149 7.08 9.09 -9.85
N ARG A 150 7.83 9.30 -10.95
CA ARG A 150 7.28 9.49 -12.31
C ARG A 150 6.56 8.26 -12.81
N ASP A 151 7.17 7.08 -12.67
CA ASP A 151 6.53 5.81 -13.05
C ASP A 151 5.20 5.60 -12.32
N THR A 152 5.17 5.81 -11.00
CA THR A 152 3.94 5.72 -10.21
C THR A 152 2.86 6.69 -10.69
N LEU A 153 3.20 7.94 -10.99
CA LEU A 153 2.24 8.90 -11.57
C LEU A 153 1.72 8.46 -12.94
N ASN A 154 2.58 7.91 -13.79
CA ASN A 154 2.17 7.41 -15.10
C ASN A 154 1.20 6.23 -14.98
N ARG A 155 1.44 5.28 -14.07
CA ARG A 155 0.55 4.15 -13.81
C ARG A 155 -0.83 4.61 -13.32
N ILE A 156 -0.85 5.60 -12.42
CA ILE A 156 -2.09 6.25 -11.96
C ILE A 156 -2.82 6.91 -13.15
N ALA A 157 -2.12 7.68 -13.98
CA ALA A 157 -2.72 8.36 -15.13
C ALA A 157 -3.29 7.37 -16.17
N ILE A 158 -2.61 6.25 -16.44
CA ILE A 158 -3.11 5.19 -17.32
C ILE A 158 -4.42 4.61 -16.76
N HIS A 159 -4.49 4.38 -15.44
CA HIS A 159 -5.69 3.87 -14.81
C HIS A 159 -6.86 4.87 -14.89
N GLU A 160 -6.61 6.15 -14.54
CA GLU A 160 -7.62 7.21 -14.58
C GLU A 160 -8.20 7.39 -16.00
N LYS A 161 -7.34 7.42 -17.04
CA LYS A 161 -7.77 7.51 -18.43
C LYS A 161 -8.66 6.34 -18.87
N ARG A 162 -8.36 5.12 -18.41
CA ARG A 162 -9.18 3.94 -18.70
C ARG A 162 -10.55 4.03 -18.03
N MET A 163 -10.61 4.52 -16.80
CA MET A 163 -11.86 4.72 -16.08
C MET A 163 -12.75 5.77 -16.76
N GLU A 164 -12.15 6.86 -17.24
CA GLU A 164 -12.86 7.89 -18.02
C GLU A 164 -13.42 7.37 -19.34
N GLN A 165 -12.64 6.58 -20.09
CA GLN A 165 -13.12 5.96 -21.33
C GLN A 165 -14.29 4.98 -21.08
N GLN A 166 -14.24 4.24 -19.96
CA GLN A 166 -15.32 3.33 -19.57
C GLN A 166 -16.59 4.06 -19.13
N SER A 167 -16.46 5.18 -18.40
CA SER A 167 -17.62 5.98 -17.98
C SER A 167 -18.31 6.62 -19.19
N ILE A 168 -17.55 7.19 -20.13
CA ILE A 168 -18.08 7.76 -21.39
C ILE A 168 -18.78 6.67 -22.21
N GLY A 169 -18.16 5.51 -22.38
CA GLY A 169 -18.75 4.40 -23.14
C GLY A 169 -20.04 3.86 -22.51
N SER A 170 -20.12 3.84 -21.17
CA SER A 170 -21.31 3.39 -20.44
C SER A 170 -22.46 4.39 -20.56
N SER A 171 -22.16 5.69 -20.43
CA SER A 171 -23.14 6.77 -20.63
C SER A 171 -23.71 6.76 -22.05
N PHE A 172 -22.87 6.56 -23.07
CA PHE A 172 -23.32 6.47 -24.46
C PHE A 172 -24.22 5.26 -24.73
N LYS A 173 -23.90 4.10 -24.15
CA LYS A 173 -24.75 2.88 -24.26
C LYS A 173 -26.10 3.08 -23.58
N GLN A 174 -26.13 3.73 -22.41
CA GLN A 174 -27.37 4.04 -21.70
C GLN A 174 -28.26 4.97 -22.53
N HIS A 175 -27.68 6.04 -23.10
CA HIS A 175 -28.40 6.97 -23.94
C HIS A 175 -28.99 6.31 -25.22
N LYS A 176 -28.22 5.45 -25.89
CA LYS A 176 -28.74 4.68 -27.06
C LYS A 176 -29.87 3.73 -26.69
N LYS A 177 -29.81 3.09 -25.52
CA LYS A 177 -30.87 2.20 -25.03
C LYS A 177 -32.17 2.98 -24.78
N GLU A 178 -32.08 4.16 -24.17
CA GLU A 178 -33.22 5.05 -23.95
C GLU A 178 -33.84 5.54 -25.27
N GLN A 179 -33.03 5.91 -26.26
CA GLN A 179 -33.52 6.26 -27.60
C GLN A 179 -34.26 5.10 -28.29
N LEU A 180 -33.73 3.86 -28.20
CA LEU A 180 -34.38 2.70 -28.81
C LEU A 180 -35.74 2.39 -28.16
N ILE A 181 -35.83 2.50 -26.83
CA ILE A 181 -37.08 2.29 -26.09
C ILE A 181 -38.13 3.32 -26.56
N ASN A 182 -37.74 4.58 -26.68
CA ASN A 182 -38.66 5.63 -27.15
C ASN A 182 -39.16 5.39 -28.58
N ILE A 183 -38.29 4.94 -29.49
CA ILE A 183 -38.69 4.60 -30.87
C ILE A 183 -39.69 3.42 -30.89
N ILE A 184 -39.48 2.40 -30.07
CA ILE A 184 -40.39 1.24 -29.99
C ILE A 184 -41.75 1.64 -29.43
N SER A 185 -41.78 2.53 -28.42
CA SER A 185 -43.03 3.02 -27.82
C SER A 185 -43.88 3.85 -28.79
N ILE A 186 -43.25 4.63 -29.67
CA ILE A 186 -43.97 5.43 -30.70
C ILE A 186 -44.60 4.53 -31.77
N LYS A 187 -43.97 3.41 -32.12
CA LYS A 187 -44.47 2.48 -33.17
C LYS A 187 -45.62 1.57 -32.73
N LYS A 188 -46.04 1.61 -31.47
CA LYS A 188 -47.13 0.78 -30.92
C LYS A 188 -48.46 1.54 -30.72
N GLN A 189 -48.52 2.80 -31.14
CA GLN A 189 -49.74 3.62 -31.21
C GLN A 189 -50.21 3.70 -32.66
#